data_AF-A0A8H7QNF1-F1
#
_entry.id   AF-A0A8H7QNF1-F1
#
_cell.length_a   1.000
_cell.length_b   1.000
_cell.length_c   1.000
_cell.angle_alpha   90.00
_cell.angle_beta   90.00
_cell.angle_gamma   90.00
#
_symmetry.space_group_name_H-M   'P 1'
#
loop_
_entity.id
_entity.type
_entity.pdbx_description
1 polymer ?
#
loop_
_entity_poly.entity_id
_entity_poly.type
_entity_poly.pdbx_seq_one_letter_code
_entity_poly.pdbx_strand_id
1 'polypeptide(L)'
;MALPRAHQASFTPSEIEFIAGNEKIQIIPKAKFAKLNFIQGKVGPFQPPLAIDVPTWLALLMKKNDKCSIVCPDWLNVDYLKKRHEEEEKDEEFSKLPFHYMELSQMLLETAADDIPNAEQIRKLLKDLRETRQAKSRAGLTVLDDKWLGMNNLSLMEINEIRPFFTRAFNEMRKLNFNEKTNQDQSQSF
;
A
#
# COMPACT_ATOMS: atom_id res chain seq x y z
N MET A 1 11.64 -20.74 -12.81
CA MET A 1 11.08 -21.53 -11.69
C MET A 1 9.57 -21.36 -11.71
N ALA A 2 8.78 -22.42 -11.58
CA ALA A 2 7.32 -22.30 -11.59
C ALA A 2 6.80 -21.88 -10.21
N LEU A 3 6.05 -20.78 -10.15
CA LEU A 3 5.38 -20.31 -8.93
C LEU A 3 4.28 -21.32 -8.52
N PRO A 4 4.11 -21.62 -7.22
CA PRO A 4 2.98 -22.41 -6.73
C PRO A 4 1.65 -21.79 -7.15
N ARG A 5 0.65 -22.62 -7.50
CA ARG A 5 -0.65 -22.15 -8.02
C ARG A 5 -1.35 -21.12 -7.12
N ALA A 6 -1.17 -21.22 -5.81
CA ALA A 6 -1.74 -20.28 -4.84
C ALA A 6 -1.18 -18.84 -4.96
N HIS A 7 0.07 -18.68 -5.42
CA HIS A 7 0.76 -17.39 -5.54
C HIS A 7 0.78 -16.85 -6.98
N GLN A 8 0.12 -17.52 -7.92
CA GLN A 8 0.05 -17.05 -9.31
C GLN A 8 -0.94 -15.90 -9.48
N ALA A 9 -1.95 -15.78 -8.60
CA ALA A 9 -3.03 -14.81 -8.73
C ALA A 9 -2.80 -13.50 -7.97
N SER A 10 -1.99 -13.51 -6.92
CA SER A 10 -1.77 -12.37 -6.02
C SER A 10 -0.38 -12.41 -5.40
N PHE A 11 0.14 -11.25 -5.03
CA PHE A 11 1.42 -11.13 -4.33
C PHE A 11 1.30 -11.62 -2.89
N THR A 12 2.40 -12.10 -2.32
CA THR A 12 2.46 -12.35 -0.87
C THR A 12 2.64 -11.04 -0.12
N PRO A 13 2.20 -10.92 1.15
CA PRO A 13 2.42 -9.72 1.95
C PRO A 13 3.90 -9.31 2.02
N SER A 14 4.80 -10.29 2.11
CA SER A 14 6.25 -10.05 2.13
C SER A 14 6.80 -9.52 0.80
N GLU A 15 6.24 -9.93 -0.34
CA GLU A 15 6.59 -9.34 -1.64
C GLU A 15 6.13 -7.89 -1.74
N ILE A 16 4.96 -7.57 -1.19
CA ILE A 16 4.44 -6.20 -1.19
C ILE A 16 5.30 -5.30 -0.30
N GLU A 17 5.67 -5.78 0.89
CA GLU A 17 6.62 -5.10 1.78
C GLU A 17 7.97 -4.87 1.08
N PHE A 18 8.48 -5.89 0.37
CA PHE A 18 9.71 -5.77 -0.40
C PHE A 18 9.61 -4.70 -1.51
N ILE A 19 8.46 -4.62 -2.20
CA ILE A 19 8.20 -3.58 -3.21
C ILE A 19 8.19 -2.20 -2.56
N ALA A 20 7.43 -2.03 -1.46
CA ALA A 20 7.35 -0.78 -0.70
C ALA A 20 8.71 -0.34 -0.15
N GLY A 21 9.60 -1.28 0.15
CA GLY A 21 10.97 -1.01 0.59
C GLY A 21 11.79 -0.15 -0.38
N ASN A 22 11.42 -0.08 -1.67
CA ASN A 22 12.10 0.73 -2.69
C ASN A 22 11.67 2.20 -2.69
N GLU A 23 10.61 2.56 -1.97
CA GLU A 23 10.23 3.95 -1.81
C GLU A 23 11.33 4.72 -1.08
N LYS A 24 11.43 6.01 -1.39
CA LYS A 24 12.47 6.87 -0.80
C LYS A 24 11.89 7.59 0.41
N ILE A 25 12.64 7.53 1.51
CA ILE A 25 12.34 8.26 2.74
C ILE A 25 13.53 9.10 3.15
N GLN A 26 13.27 10.14 3.94
CA GLN A 26 14.30 11.03 4.45
C GLN A 26 14.89 10.48 5.75
N ILE A 27 16.23 10.49 5.82
CA ILE A 27 16.96 10.15 7.05
C ILE A 27 17.98 11.22 7.39
N ILE A 28 18.26 11.37 8.68
CA ILE A 28 19.35 12.18 9.19
C ILE A 28 20.45 11.21 9.67
N PRO A 29 21.60 11.16 8.99
CA PRO A 29 22.71 10.31 9.43
C PRO A 29 23.34 10.88 10.71
N LYS A 30 23.77 9.99 11.62
CA LYS A 30 24.48 10.34 12.86
C LYS A 30 26.00 10.37 12.67
N ALA A 31 26.51 9.65 11.67
CA ALA A 31 27.92 9.60 11.35
C ALA A 31 28.18 9.96 9.88
N LYS A 32 29.38 10.47 9.59
CA LYS A 32 29.82 10.76 8.23
C LYS A 32 30.13 9.46 7.49
N PHE A 33 29.53 9.25 6.33
CA PHE A 33 29.85 8.14 5.44
C PHE A 33 30.07 8.62 4.00
N ALA A 34 30.99 7.95 3.31
CA ALA A 34 31.22 8.16 1.89
C ALA A 34 29.99 7.76 1.07
N LYS A 35 29.95 8.20 -0.19
CA LYS A 35 28.92 7.78 -1.14
C LYS A 35 28.95 6.27 -1.32
N LEU A 36 27.79 5.63 -1.23
CA LEU A 36 27.61 4.21 -1.51
C LEU A 36 27.28 4.05 -2.99
N ASN A 37 28.00 3.17 -3.68
CA ASN A 37 27.74 2.83 -5.07
C ASN A 37 26.94 1.52 -5.11
N PHE A 38 25.64 1.61 -5.41
CA PHE A 38 24.79 0.46 -5.68
C PHE A 38 24.69 0.21 -7.19
N ILE A 39 24.21 -0.98 -7.56
CA ILE A 39 23.93 -1.35 -8.95
C ILE A 39 22.92 -0.37 -9.57
N GLN A 40 21.91 0.02 -8.81
CA GLN A 40 20.83 0.92 -9.21
C GLN A 40 21.22 2.41 -9.19
N GLY A 41 22.37 2.78 -8.61
CA GLY A 41 22.79 4.17 -8.50
C GLY A 41 23.64 4.48 -7.28
N LYS A 42 24.02 5.75 -7.13
CA LYS A 42 24.84 6.23 -6.01
C LYS A 42 23.97 6.93 -4.98
N VAL A 43 24.17 6.64 -3.70
CA VAL A 43 23.45 7.28 -2.58
C VAL A 43 24.47 7.97 -1.66
N GLY A 44 24.12 9.15 -1.18
CA GLY A 44 24.98 10.00 -0.35
C GLY A 44 25.57 11.21 -1.10
N PRO A 45 26.44 11.99 -0.46
CA PRO A 45 27.24 11.66 0.72
C PRO A 45 26.44 11.82 2.02
N PHE A 46 26.70 10.96 3.02
CA PHE A 46 26.03 11.05 4.31
C PHE A 46 26.79 12.00 5.23
N GLN A 47 26.23 13.17 5.49
CA GLN A 47 26.85 14.20 6.32
C GLN A 47 25.85 14.71 7.35
N PRO A 48 26.07 14.46 8.65
CA PRO A 48 25.25 15.06 9.71
C PRO A 48 25.39 16.59 9.69
N PRO A 49 24.32 17.37 9.93
CA PRO A 49 22.93 16.97 10.23
C PRO A 49 21.99 17.01 9.00
N LEU A 50 22.53 16.91 7.77
CA LEU A 50 21.73 17.09 6.55
C LEU A 50 20.83 15.88 6.29
N ALA A 51 19.54 16.14 6.05
CA ALA A 51 18.59 15.12 5.62
C ALA A 51 18.87 14.69 4.17
N ILE A 52 18.78 13.37 3.91
CA ILE A 52 19.06 12.78 2.61
C ILE A 52 17.98 11.75 2.28
N ASP A 53 17.56 11.71 1.03
CA ASP A 53 16.62 10.71 0.51
C ASP A 53 17.33 9.38 0.24
N VAL A 54 16.80 8.33 0.86
CA VAL A 54 17.37 6.98 0.82
C VAL A 54 16.24 5.97 0.67
N PRO A 55 16.42 4.86 -0.08
CA PRO A 55 15.42 3.80 -0.10
C PRO A 55 15.10 3.28 1.32
N THR A 56 13.84 2.99 1.59
CA THR A 56 13.35 2.53 2.90
C THR A 56 14.13 1.33 3.41
N TRP A 57 14.40 0.32 2.58
CA TRP A 57 15.18 -0.85 3.00
C TRP A 57 16.57 -0.50 3.55
N LEU A 58 17.22 0.53 3.00
CA LEU A 58 18.54 0.98 3.44
C LEU A 58 18.43 1.84 4.70
N ALA A 59 17.41 2.70 4.77
CA ALA A 59 17.10 3.46 5.99
C ALA A 59 16.86 2.54 7.20
N LEU A 60 16.04 1.49 7.03
CA LEU A 60 15.77 0.49 8.07
C LEU A 60 17.06 -0.24 8.50
N LEU A 61 17.92 -0.62 7.54
CA LEU A 61 19.20 -1.26 7.84
C LEU A 61 20.15 -0.34 8.62
N MET A 62 20.21 0.95 8.27
CA MET A 62 21.04 1.93 8.98
C MET A 62 20.48 2.24 10.38
N LYS A 63 19.15 2.25 10.54
CA LYS A 63 18.48 2.43 11.83
C LYS A 63 18.74 1.27 12.78
N LYS A 64 18.67 0.01 12.30
CA LYS A 64 19.02 -1.19 13.08
C LYS A 64 20.47 -1.18 13.60
N ASN A 65 21.35 -0.42 12.97
CA ASN A 65 22.75 -0.25 13.37
C ASN A 65 23.00 1.08 14.12
N ASP A 66 21.94 1.80 14.52
CA ASP A 66 22.00 3.10 15.20
C ASP A 66 22.78 4.21 14.44
N LYS A 67 22.87 4.12 13.10
CA LYS A 67 23.65 5.06 12.27
C LYS A 67 22.84 6.23 11.71
N CYS A 68 21.52 6.17 11.79
CA CYS A 68 20.64 7.23 11.35
C CYS A 68 19.43 7.36 12.27
N SER A 69 18.81 8.54 12.24
CA SER A 69 17.44 8.75 12.70
C SER A 69 16.56 8.96 11.47
N ILE A 70 15.42 8.29 11.42
CA ILE A 70 14.47 8.41 10.32
C ILE A 70 13.63 9.67 10.54
N VAL A 71 13.43 10.47 9.49
CA VAL A 71 12.53 11.62 9.56
C VAL A 71 11.11 11.10 9.35
N CYS A 72 10.20 11.45 10.25
CA CYS A 72 8.79 11.08 10.13
C CYS A 72 8.19 11.66 8.83
N PRO A 73 7.59 10.84 7.94
CA PRO A 73 6.94 11.35 6.73
C PRO A 73 5.77 12.28 7.07
N ASP A 74 5.55 13.31 6.24
CA ASP A 74 4.51 14.33 6.48
C ASP A 74 3.10 13.76 6.61
N TRP A 75 2.80 12.66 5.92
CA TRP A 75 1.50 11.99 5.96
C TRP A 75 1.31 11.11 7.22
N LEU A 76 2.39 10.72 7.89
CA LEU A 76 2.36 9.87 9.08
C LEU A 76 2.24 10.72 10.35
N ASN A 77 1.30 11.65 10.34
CA ASN A 77 0.97 12.50 11.47
C ASN A 77 -0.44 12.19 12.00
N VAL A 78 -0.62 12.29 13.31
CA VAL A 78 -1.91 12.08 14.00
C VAL A 78 -2.99 12.98 13.41
N ASP A 79 -2.71 14.26 13.20
CA ASP A 79 -3.71 15.22 12.70
C ASP A 79 -4.10 14.93 11.25
N TYR A 80 -3.12 14.54 10.42
CA TYR A 80 -3.35 14.15 9.03
C TYR A 80 -4.21 12.89 8.95
N LEU A 81 -3.86 11.85 9.71
CA LEU A 81 -4.58 10.58 9.69
C LEU A 81 -5.99 10.71 10.26
N LYS A 82 -6.20 11.50 11.32
CA LYS A 82 -7.55 11.80 11.83
C LYS A 82 -8.41 12.48 10.76
N LYS A 83 -7.87 13.51 10.11
CA LYS A 83 -8.57 14.19 9.04
C LYS A 83 -8.94 13.24 7.90
N ARG A 84 -8.03 12.36 7.50
CA ARG A 84 -8.29 11.35 6.46
C ARG A 84 -9.32 10.32 6.89
N HIS A 85 -9.31 9.91 8.15
CA HIS A 85 -10.33 9.02 8.71
C HIS A 85 -11.72 9.67 8.67
N GLU A 86 -11.84 10.94 9.06
CA GLU A 86 -13.11 11.67 8.98
C GLU A 86 -13.60 11.85 7.55
N GLU A 87 -12.71 12.14 6.59
CA GLU A 87 -13.02 12.20 5.16
C GLU A 87 -13.55 10.84 4.67
N GLU A 88 -12.92 9.74 5.11
CA GLU A 88 -13.30 8.38 4.73
C GLU A 88 -14.69 7.96 5.23
N GLU A 89 -15.09 8.42 6.42
CA GLU A 89 -16.41 8.18 7.00
C GLU A 89 -17.51 9.03 6.36
N LYS A 90 -17.19 10.26 5.94
CA LYS A 90 -18.17 11.22 5.38
C LYS A 90 -18.41 11.00 3.90
N ASP A 91 -17.35 10.76 3.13
CA ASP A 91 -17.41 10.69 1.68
C ASP A 91 -17.63 9.26 1.19
N GLU A 92 -18.33 9.10 0.06
CA GLU A 92 -18.50 7.79 -0.60
C GLU A 92 -17.23 7.35 -1.34
N GLU A 93 -16.34 8.28 -1.70
CA GLU A 93 -15.06 7.99 -2.36
C GLU A 93 -13.94 7.72 -1.35
N PHE A 94 -12.94 6.94 -1.74
CA PHE A 94 -11.76 6.72 -0.89
C PHE A 94 -10.92 7.98 -0.76
N SER A 95 -10.54 8.29 0.47
CA SER A 95 -9.62 9.38 0.76
C SER A 95 -8.24 9.13 0.12
N LYS A 96 -7.56 10.21 -0.30
CA LYS A 96 -6.25 10.12 -0.94
C LYS A 96 -5.19 9.73 0.08
N LEU A 97 -4.52 8.60 -0.13
CA LEU A 97 -3.39 8.16 0.70
C LEU A 97 -2.22 7.72 -0.19
N PRO A 98 -0.99 7.70 0.34
CA PRO A 98 0.14 7.08 -0.35
C PRO A 98 -0.18 5.63 -0.71
N PHE A 99 0.29 5.18 -1.87
CA PHE A 99 -0.06 3.86 -2.42
C PHE A 99 0.41 2.69 -1.55
N HIS A 100 1.51 2.87 -0.82
CA HIS A 100 2.11 1.88 0.08
C HIS A 100 2.05 2.30 1.56
N TYR A 101 1.01 3.05 1.96
CA TYR A 101 0.93 3.59 3.32
C TYR A 101 0.90 2.51 4.40
N MET A 102 0.29 1.35 4.15
CA MET A 102 0.19 0.26 5.13
C MET A 102 1.57 -0.36 5.41
N GLU A 103 2.31 -0.66 4.35
CA GLU A 103 3.60 -1.33 4.43
C GLU A 103 4.65 -0.38 4.99
N LEU A 104 4.69 0.87 4.50
CA LEU A 104 5.59 1.88 5.06
C LEU A 104 5.33 2.13 6.53
N SER A 105 4.07 2.33 6.93
CA SER A 105 3.74 2.59 8.32
C SER A 105 4.12 1.42 9.22
N GLN A 106 3.86 0.18 8.79
CA GLN A 106 4.25 -1.02 9.53
C GLN A 106 5.78 -1.09 9.70
N MET A 107 6.54 -1.01 8.60
CA MET A 107 8.01 -1.09 8.65
C MET A 107 8.63 -0.01 9.55
N LEU A 108 8.11 1.22 9.46
CA LEU A 108 8.60 2.37 10.23
C LEU A 108 8.23 2.26 11.71
N LEU A 109 6.99 1.88 12.03
CA LEU A 109 6.54 1.75 13.41
C LEU A 109 7.15 0.54 14.12
N GLU A 110 7.60 -0.49 13.39
CA GLU A 110 8.30 -1.64 13.98
C GLU A 110 9.76 -1.34 14.33
N THR A 111 10.44 -0.52 13.53
CA THR A 111 11.91 -0.31 13.66
C THR A 111 12.30 1.07 14.20
N ALA A 112 11.48 2.08 13.96
CA ALA A 112 11.78 3.49 14.23
C ALA A 112 10.65 4.17 15.03
N ALA A 113 9.97 3.41 15.89
CA ALA A 113 8.93 3.94 16.78
C ALA A 113 9.43 5.10 17.68
N ASP A 114 10.72 5.13 17.98
CA ASP A 114 11.38 6.16 18.79
C ASP A 114 11.54 7.50 18.06
N ASP A 115 11.65 7.49 16.73
CA ASP A 115 11.78 8.71 15.92
C ASP A 115 10.39 9.30 15.55
N ILE A 116 9.29 8.56 15.77
CA ILE A 116 7.93 8.94 15.36
C ILE A 116 7.15 9.49 16.58
N PRO A 117 6.63 10.73 16.51
CA PRO A 117 5.82 11.27 17.60
C PRO A 117 4.48 10.53 17.71
N ASN A 118 4.08 10.18 18.94
CA ASN A 118 2.79 9.53 19.23
C ASN A 118 2.54 8.22 18.44
N ALA A 119 3.58 7.39 18.27
CA ALA A 119 3.54 6.14 17.50
C ALA A 119 2.36 5.22 17.85
N GLU A 120 2.01 5.06 19.14
CA GLU A 120 0.88 4.21 19.56
C GLU A 120 -0.48 4.75 19.10
N GLN A 121 -0.66 6.07 19.11
CA GLN A 121 -1.88 6.69 18.60
C GLN A 121 -1.99 6.53 17.08
N ILE A 122 -0.88 6.65 16.37
CA ILE A 122 -0.80 6.43 14.91
C ILE A 122 -1.16 4.97 14.58
N ARG A 123 -0.65 3.99 15.33
CA ARG A 123 -1.00 2.57 15.16
C ARG A 123 -2.50 2.35 15.27
N LYS A 124 -3.14 2.96 16.27
CA LYS A 124 -4.59 2.87 16.46
C LYS A 124 -5.35 3.49 15.28
N LEU A 125 -5.00 4.72 14.90
CA LEU A 125 -5.66 5.42 13.78
C LEU A 125 -5.51 4.69 12.44
N LEU A 126 -4.34 4.11 12.15
CA LEU A 126 -4.12 3.32 10.94
C LEU A 126 -4.97 2.05 10.93
N LYS A 127 -5.15 1.41 12.09
CA LYS A 127 -6.02 0.26 12.24
C LYS A 127 -7.48 0.63 12.01
N ASP A 128 -7.96 1.68 12.66
CA ASP A 128 -9.33 2.19 12.49
C ASP A 128 -9.59 2.55 11.02
N LEU A 129 -8.66 3.27 10.38
CA LEU A 129 -8.73 3.65 8.97
C LEU A 129 -8.76 2.43 8.03
N ARG A 130 -7.95 1.40 8.31
CA ARG A 130 -7.98 0.14 7.55
C ARG A 130 -9.32 -0.58 7.68
N GLU A 131 -9.88 -0.63 8.89
CA GLU A 131 -11.17 -1.28 9.14
C GLU A 131 -12.30 -0.56 8.36
N THR A 132 -12.34 0.77 8.41
CA THR A 132 -13.30 1.59 7.66
C THR A 132 -13.18 1.37 6.15
N ARG A 133 -11.96 1.40 5.61
CA ARG A 133 -11.72 1.19 4.16
C ARG A 133 -12.01 -0.24 3.71
N GLN A 134 -11.76 -1.23 4.56
CA GLN A 134 -12.11 -2.61 4.27
C GLN A 134 -13.63 -2.81 4.25
N ALA A 135 -14.36 -2.21 5.20
CA ALA A 135 -15.81 -2.25 5.22
C ALA A 135 -16.41 -1.59 3.96
N LYS A 136 -15.90 -0.42 3.58
CA LYS A 136 -16.29 0.31 2.37
C LYS A 136 -15.98 -0.47 1.09
N SER A 137 -14.80 -1.10 1.02
CA SER A 137 -14.44 -1.97 -0.11
C SER A 137 -15.39 -3.16 -0.24
N ARG A 138 -15.76 -3.80 0.87
CA ARG A 138 -16.73 -4.91 0.87
C ARG A 138 -18.12 -4.45 0.43
N ALA A 139 -18.56 -3.27 0.87
CA ALA A 139 -19.81 -2.68 0.40
C ALA A 139 -19.76 -2.35 -1.11
N GLY A 140 -18.62 -1.85 -1.62
CA GLY A 140 -18.44 -1.64 -3.06
C GLY A 140 -18.50 -2.94 -3.88
N LEU A 141 -18.02 -4.05 -3.31
CA LEU A 141 -18.05 -5.37 -3.96
C LEU A 141 -19.45 -6.01 -4.01
N THR A 142 -20.46 -5.48 -3.32
CA THR A 142 -21.84 -5.98 -3.47
C THR A 142 -22.55 -5.35 -4.67
N VAL A 143 -22.09 -4.19 -5.13
CA VAL A 143 -22.65 -3.40 -6.24
C VAL A 143 -21.87 -3.63 -7.54
N LEU A 144 -21.26 -4.81 -7.70
CA LEU A 144 -20.44 -5.10 -8.87
C LEU A 144 -21.30 -5.21 -10.13
N ASP A 145 -20.95 -4.39 -11.13
CA ASP A 145 -21.42 -4.53 -12.50
C ASP A 145 -20.37 -5.24 -13.37
N ASP A 146 -20.81 -5.84 -14.47
CA ASP A 146 -20.02 -6.67 -15.37
C ASP A 146 -19.08 -5.90 -16.31
N LYS A 147 -19.15 -4.57 -16.28
CA LYS A 147 -18.48 -3.72 -17.26
C LYS A 147 -17.31 -2.94 -16.68
N TRP A 148 -17.47 -2.34 -15.51
CA TRP A 148 -16.50 -1.42 -14.94
C TRP A 148 -16.63 -1.35 -13.42
N LEU A 149 -15.48 -1.23 -12.74
CA LEU A 149 -15.40 -0.86 -11.33
C LEU A 149 -14.39 0.26 -11.16
N GLY A 150 -14.82 1.38 -10.55
CA GLY A 150 -13.93 2.48 -10.18
C GLY A 150 -13.15 2.12 -8.92
N MET A 151 -11.82 2.04 -9.02
CA MET A 151 -10.92 1.69 -7.90
C MET A 151 -9.94 2.84 -7.64
N ASN A 152 -10.48 4.01 -7.32
CA ASN A 152 -9.66 5.21 -7.09
C ASN A 152 -9.08 5.21 -5.66
N ASN A 153 -7.86 5.71 -5.52
CA ASN A 153 -7.18 5.93 -4.24
C ASN A 153 -7.00 4.70 -3.33
N LEU A 154 -7.11 3.47 -3.86
CA LEU A 154 -6.80 2.25 -3.12
C LEU A 154 -5.29 2.02 -3.01
N SER A 155 -4.87 1.44 -1.89
CA SER A 155 -3.48 1.01 -1.65
C SER A 155 -3.18 -0.35 -2.28
N LEU A 156 -1.89 -0.66 -2.44
CA LEU A 156 -1.49 -1.94 -3.01
C LEU A 156 -1.95 -3.14 -2.16
N MET A 157 -1.84 -3.05 -0.84
CA MET A 157 -2.32 -4.09 0.08
C MET A 157 -3.81 -4.35 -0.09
N GLU A 158 -4.64 -3.29 -0.09
CA GLU A 158 -6.09 -3.40 -0.25
C GLU A 158 -6.46 -4.05 -1.59
N ILE A 159 -5.82 -3.63 -2.68
CA ILE A 159 -6.03 -4.21 -4.01
C ILE A 159 -5.65 -5.68 -4.00
N ASN A 160 -4.54 -6.05 -3.37
CA ASN A 160 -4.06 -7.42 -3.35
C ASN A 160 -4.97 -8.35 -2.52
N GLU A 161 -5.56 -7.86 -1.43
CA GLU A 161 -6.56 -8.61 -0.65
C GLU A 161 -7.83 -8.91 -1.46
N ILE A 162 -8.31 -7.94 -2.25
CA ILE A 162 -9.57 -8.05 -3.01
C ILE A 162 -9.37 -8.83 -4.32
N ARG A 163 -8.21 -8.70 -4.95
CA ARG A 163 -7.88 -9.25 -6.28
C ARG A 163 -8.28 -10.71 -6.50
N PRO A 164 -7.92 -11.70 -5.65
CA PRO A 164 -8.18 -13.11 -5.96
C PRO A 164 -9.68 -13.43 -5.98
N PHE A 165 -10.46 -12.79 -5.11
CA PHE A 165 -11.91 -12.94 -5.10
C PHE A 165 -12.54 -12.21 -6.30
N PHE A 166 -12.21 -10.93 -6.46
CA PHE A 166 -12.80 -10.08 -7.49
C PHE A 166 -12.56 -10.62 -8.90
N THR A 167 -11.32 -10.99 -9.23
CA THR A 167 -10.99 -11.53 -10.56
C THR A 167 -11.76 -12.81 -10.88
N ARG A 168 -11.97 -13.68 -9.89
CA ARG A 168 -12.74 -14.92 -10.08
C ARG A 168 -14.22 -14.62 -10.26
N ALA A 169 -14.83 -13.85 -9.36
CA ALA A 169 -16.25 -13.50 -9.43
C ALA A 169 -16.59 -12.77 -10.74
N PHE A 170 -15.78 -11.77 -11.10
CA PHE A 170 -15.96 -10.99 -12.32
C PHE A 170 -15.84 -11.84 -13.59
N ASN A 171 -14.88 -12.78 -13.64
CA ASN A 171 -14.74 -13.69 -14.77
C ASN A 171 -15.96 -14.63 -14.91
N GLU A 172 -16.55 -15.09 -13.81
CA GLU A 172 -17.75 -15.92 -13.86
C GLU A 172 -18.99 -15.11 -14.29
N MET A 173 -19.21 -13.91 -13.75
CA MET A 173 -20.31 -13.05 -14.17
C MET A 173 -20.22 -12.70 -15.67
N ARG A 174 -19.01 -12.40 -16.16
CA ARG A 174 -18.76 -12.14 -17.58
C ARG A 174 -19.06 -13.35 -18.48
N LYS A 175 -18.77 -14.58 -18.03
CA LYS A 175 -19.11 -15.81 -18.78
C LYS A 175 -20.62 -16.01 -18.87
N LEU A 176 -21.36 -15.76 -17.78
CA LEU A 176 -22.81 -15.89 -17.76
C LEU A 176 -23.47 -14.91 -18.75
N ASN A 177 -23.05 -13.64 -18.73
CA ASN A 177 -23.56 -12.63 -19.65
C ASN A 177 -23.27 -12.92 -21.13
N PHE A 178 -22.12 -13.54 -21.43
CA PHE A 178 -21.81 -13.94 -22.80
C PHE A 178 -22.77 -15.02 -23.31
N ASN A 179 -23.12 -15.98 -22.45
CA ASN A 179 -24.05 -17.04 -22.79
C ASN A 179 -25.49 -16.51 -22.98
N GLU A 180 -25.92 -15.53 -22.19
CA GLU A 180 -27.24 -14.90 -22.35
C GLU A 180 -27.39 -14.23 -23.73
N LYS A 181 -26.37 -13.48 -24.18
CA LYS A 181 -26.38 -12.85 -25.51
C LYS A 181 -26.42 -13.89 -26.64
N THR A 182 -25.62 -14.93 -26.52
CA THR A 182 -25.56 -16.02 -27.52
C THR A 182 -26.91 -16.75 -27.64
N ASN A 183 -27.61 -16.95 -26.52
CA ASN A 183 -28.94 -17.59 -26.52
C ASN A 183 -30.04 -16.68 -27.10
N GLN A 184 -29.94 -15.36 -26.91
CA GLN A 184 -30.87 -14.39 -27.51
C GLN A 184 -30.71 -14.31 -29.04
N ASP A 185 -29.48 -14.37 -29.55
CA ASP A 185 -29.22 -14.34 -30.99
C ASP A 185 -29.71 -15.63 -31.69
N GLN A 186 -29.64 -16.78 -31.03
CA GLN A 186 -30.13 -18.06 -31.56
C GLN A 186 -31.67 -18.17 -31.56
N SER A 187 -32.36 -17.51 -30.61
CA SER A 187 -33.82 -17.54 -30.51
C SER A 187 -34.53 -16.53 -31.42
N GLN A 188 -33.83 -15.52 -31.94
CA GLN A 188 -34.33 -14.61 -32.97
C GLN A 188 -34.10 -15.11 -34.41
N SER A 189 -33.39 -16.23 -34.58
CA SER A 189 -33.01 -16.81 -35.88
C SER A 189 -33.96 -17.93 -36.36
N PHE A 190 -35.13 -18.10 -35.72
CA PHE A 190 -36.18 -19.05 -36.09
C PHE A 190 -37.52 -18.35 -36.35
#